data_AF-A0A918V2I4-F1
#
_entry.id   AF-A0A918V2I4-F1
#
_cell.length_a   1.000
_cell.length_b   1.000
_cell.length_c   1.000
_cell.angle_alpha   90.00
_cell.angle_beta   90.00
_cell.angle_gamma   90.00
#
_symmetry.space_group_name_H-M   'P 1'
#
loop_
_entity.id
_entity.type
_entity.pdbx_description
1 polymer ?
#
loop_
_entity_poly.entity_id
_entity_poly.type
_entity_poly.pdbx_seq_one_letter_code
_entity_poly.pdbx_strand_id
1 'polypeptide(L)'
;MDVSTFYALFSATCFTLVGLWWNVVQSHPDWMRVPAMRRIVGGIYLSFLLPALMGLFAQVGGTGTPGIWRASFVVVSVVGCLSTLRLLAQGSRDDSSASLVLPQLGAAAVYLLIAVVGLAPELADPLGLRPIQAEAILLSLLILLGHGLVWRFMVGSGRPAGASG
;
A
#
# COMPACT_ATOMS: atom_id res chain seq x y z
N MET A 1 12.23 -13.77 14.88
CA MET A 1 12.63 -12.36 14.73
C MET A 1 11.74 -11.53 15.66
N ASP A 2 12.29 -10.56 16.38
CA ASP A 2 11.46 -9.63 17.17
C ASP A 2 10.69 -8.68 16.22
N VAL A 3 9.53 -8.21 16.66
CA VAL A 3 8.63 -7.35 15.89
C VAL A 3 9.30 -6.03 15.50
N SER A 4 10.16 -5.47 16.36
CA SER A 4 10.89 -4.24 16.05
C SER A 4 11.88 -4.43 14.90
N THR A 5 12.58 -5.57 14.88
CA THR A 5 13.48 -5.97 13.79
C THR A 5 12.71 -6.17 12.49
N PHE A 6 11.52 -6.79 12.54
CA PHE A 6 10.66 -6.95 11.37
C PHE A 6 10.30 -5.59 10.77
N TYR A 7 9.78 -4.65 11.57
CA TYR A 7 9.36 -3.35 11.07
C TYR A 7 10.53 -2.50 10.56
N ALA A 8 11.72 -2.64 11.14
CA ALA A 8 12.94 -2.03 10.64
C ALA A 8 13.26 -2.48 9.22
N LEU A 9 13.36 -3.80 9.02
CA LEU A 9 13.69 -4.38 7.74
C LEU A 9 12.58 -4.11 6.72
N PHE A 10 11.33 -4.27 7.12
CA PHE A 10 10.15 -4.02 6.30
C PHE A 10 10.12 -2.57 5.79
N SER A 11 10.29 -1.60 6.68
CA SER A 11 10.35 -0.17 6.33
C SER A 11 11.47 0.11 5.33
N ALA A 12 12.68 -0.38 5.61
CA ALA A 12 13.84 -0.22 4.73
C ALA A 12 13.63 -0.83 3.34
N THR A 13 13.06 -2.04 3.27
CA THR A 13 12.70 -2.69 2.00
C THR A 13 11.65 -1.89 1.24
N CYS A 14 10.60 -1.40 1.90
CA CYS A 14 9.56 -0.61 1.24
C CYS A 14 10.10 0.72 0.70
N PHE A 15 10.95 1.43 1.46
CA PHE A 15 11.62 2.64 0.97
C PHE A 15 12.55 2.36 -0.21
N THR A 16 13.22 1.21 -0.20
CA THR A 16 14.05 0.77 -1.33
C THR A 16 13.19 0.56 -2.58
N LEU A 17 12.05 -0.12 -2.46
CA LEU A 17 11.10 -0.30 -3.56
C LEU A 17 10.55 1.04 -4.09
N VAL A 18 10.25 1.99 -3.19
CA VAL A 18 9.89 3.37 -3.57
C VAL A 18 11.01 4.01 -4.41
N GLY A 19 12.27 3.90 -3.97
CA GLY A 19 13.42 4.44 -4.69
C GLY A 19 13.63 3.79 -6.07
N LEU A 20 13.50 2.46 -6.16
CA LEU A 20 13.58 1.73 -7.42
C LEU A 20 12.44 2.14 -8.37
N TRP A 21 11.21 2.25 -7.86
CA TRP A 21 10.08 2.71 -8.65
C TRP A 21 10.31 4.13 -9.19
N TRP A 22 10.83 5.03 -8.37
CA TRP A 22 11.16 6.39 -8.78
C TRP A 22 12.17 6.43 -9.94
N ASN A 23 13.17 5.53 -9.94
CA ASN A 23 14.12 5.39 -11.04
C ASN A 23 13.42 4.94 -12.35
N VAL A 24 12.49 3.99 -12.27
CA VAL A 24 11.69 3.54 -13.42
C VAL A 24 10.81 4.68 -13.97
N VAL A 25 10.21 5.47 -13.09
CA VAL A 25 9.37 6.62 -13.51
C VAL A 25 10.22 7.71 -14.17
N GLN A 26 11.39 8.02 -13.62
CA GLN A 26 12.31 9.01 -14.20
C GLN A 26 12.77 8.63 -15.62
N SER A 27 12.96 7.34 -15.90
CA SER A 27 13.33 6.86 -17.24
C SER A 27 12.18 6.93 -18.25
N HIS A 28 10.96 7.23 -17.82
CA HIS A 28 9.77 7.30 -18.66
C HIS A 28 8.99 8.62 -18.45
N PRO A 29 9.57 9.78 -18.80
CA PRO A 29 8.96 11.09 -18.54
C PRO A 29 7.60 11.28 -19.23
N ASP A 30 7.34 10.57 -20.33
CA ASP A 30 6.08 10.63 -21.05
C ASP A 30 4.89 10.09 -20.23
N TRP A 31 5.13 9.19 -19.27
CA TRP A 31 4.08 8.70 -18.37
C TRP A 31 3.50 9.82 -17.49
N MET A 32 4.29 10.84 -17.16
CA MET A 32 3.83 11.97 -16.34
C MET A 32 2.96 12.95 -17.13
N ARG A 33 3.08 12.95 -18.47
CA ARG A 33 2.30 13.80 -19.37
C ARG A 33 0.86 13.29 -19.52
N VAL A 34 0.65 11.97 -19.46
CA VAL A 34 -0.67 11.36 -19.58
C VAL A 34 -1.36 11.29 -18.20
N PRO A 35 -2.49 11.98 -17.97
CA PRO A 35 -3.14 12.02 -16.66
C PRO A 35 -3.58 10.65 -16.13
N ALA A 36 -3.97 9.72 -17.00
CA ALA A 36 -4.28 8.34 -16.62
C ALA A 36 -3.05 7.59 -16.12
N MET A 37 -1.93 7.70 -16.84
CA MET A 37 -0.69 7.01 -16.48
C MET A 37 -0.08 7.58 -15.18
N ARG A 38 -0.07 8.91 -15.01
CA ARG A 38 0.37 9.58 -13.78
C ARG A 38 -0.36 9.08 -12.54
N ARG A 39 -1.66 8.77 -12.66
CA ARG A 39 -2.47 8.21 -11.57
C ARG A 39 -2.05 6.79 -11.20
N ILE A 40 -1.85 5.92 -12.19
CA ILE A 40 -1.41 4.53 -11.97
C ILE A 40 -0.01 4.53 -11.32
N VAL A 41 0.90 5.36 -11.85
CA VAL A 41 2.26 5.52 -11.32
C VAL A 41 2.27 6.02 -9.88
N GLY A 42 1.44 7.03 -9.58
CA GLY A 42 1.26 7.53 -8.22
C GLY A 42 0.63 6.50 -7.27
N GLY A 43 -0.31 5.68 -7.76
CA GLY A 43 -0.90 4.59 -6.99
C GLY A 43 0.13 3.51 -6.59
N ILE A 44 1.00 3.11 -7.53
CA ILE A 44 2.10 2.18 -7.26
C ILE A 44 3.07 2.80 -6.23
N TYR A 45 3.43 4.07 -6.40
CA TYR A 45 4.28 4.78 -5.44
C TYR A 45 3.69 4.75 -4.01
N LEU A 46 2.40 5.07 -3.88
CA LEU A 46 1.71 5.05 -2.58
C LEU A 46 1.62 3.64 -1.99
N SER A 47 1.52 2.60 -2.82
CA SER A 47 1.45 1.21 -2.36
C SER A 47 2.72 0.72 -1.64
N PHE A 48 3.86 1.38 -1.85
CA PHE A 48 5.10 1.11 -1.13
C PHE A 48 5.42 2.16 -0.06
N LEU A 49 5.10 3.43 -0.32
CA LEU A 49 5.37 4.50 0.63
C LEU A 49 4.55 4.38 1.92
N LEU A 50 3.23 4.11 1.80
CA LEU A 50 2.37 4.06 2.98
C LEU A 50 2.77 2.91 3.93
N PRO A 51 3.03 1.68 3.45
CA PRO A 51 3.60 0.63 4.30
C PRO A 51 4.96 0.99 4.90
N ALA A 52 5.84 1.66 4.15
CA ALA A 52 7.15 2.08 4.66
C ALA A 52 7.00 3.02 5.88
N LEU A 53 6.11 4.02 5.76
CA LEU A 53 5.81 4.95 6.83
C LEU A 53 5.18 4.24 8.04
N MET A 54 4.26 3.31 7.81
CA MET A 54 3.68 2.50 8.89
C MET A 54 4.77 1.70 9.62
N GLY A 55 5.66 1.05 8.88
CA GLY A 55 6.81 0.36 9.48
C GLY A 55 7.67 1.29 10.34
N LEU A 56 7.97 2.49 9.85
CA LEU A 56 8.73 3.49 10.63
C LEU A 56 7.98 3.93 11.90
N PHE A 57 6.68 4.20 11.82
CA PHE A 57 5.88 4.59 12.97
C PHE A 57 5.75 3.48 14.02
N ALA A 58 5.72 2.21 13.60
CA ALA A 58 5.76 1.08 14.52
C ALA A 58 7.07 1.06 15.34
N GLN A 59 8.19 1.49 14.75
CA GLN A 59 9.45 1.63 15.48
C GLN A 59 9.44 2.80 16.47
N VAL A 60 8.83 3.92 16.09
CA VAL A 60 8.72 5.12 16.97
C VAL A 60 7.82 4.84 18.17
N GLY A 61 6.68 4.18 17.96
CA GLY A 61 5.71 3.91 19.03
C GLY A 61 6.14 2.80 20.00
N GLY A 62 6.96 1.85 19.54
CA GLY A 62 7.51 0.75 20.33
C GLY A 62 6.47 -0.03 21.16
N THR A 63 6.94 -0.72 22.20
CA THR A 63 6.08 -1.40 23.19
C THR A 63 5.62 -0.48 24.33
N GLY A 64 6.30 0.65 24.54
CA GLY A 64 6.04 1.58 25.65
C GLY A 64 4.86 2.52 25.41
N THR A 65 4.53 2.83 24.15
CA THR A 65 3.43 3.76 23.80
C THR A 65 2.61 3.23 22.63
N PRO A 66 1.77 2.19 22.84
CA PRO A 66 1.03 1.57 21.74
C PRO A 66 0.09 2.51 20.99
N GLY A 67 -0.36 3.58 21.64
CA GLY A 67 -1.25 4.57 21.02
C GLY A 67 -0.65 5.31 19.83
N ILE A 68 0.67 5.54 19.81
CA ILE A 68 1.33 6.32 18.76
C ILE A 68 1.30 5.55 17.43
N TRP A 69 1.76 4.30 17.42
CA TRP A 69 1.77 3.52 16.18
C TRP A 69 0.34 3.19 15.72
N ARG A 70 -0.60 2.96 16.64
CA ARG A 70 -2.01 2.70 16.30
C ARG A 70 -2.67 3.91 15.64
N ALA A 71 -2.52 5.09 16.20
CA ALA A 71 -3.04 6.32 15.60
C ALA A 71 -2.46 6.55 14.21
N SER A 72 -1.14 6.37 14.05
CA SER A 72 -0.49 6.46 12.75
C SER A 72 -1.02 5.43 11.75
N PHE A 73 -1.23 4.18 12.17
CA PHE A 73 -1.71 3.13 11.28
C PHE A 73 -3.14 3.39 10.81
N VAL A 74 -4.00 3.87 11.70
CA VAL A 74 -5.37 4.27 11.38
C VAL A 74 -5.35 5.43 10.39
N VAL A 75 -4.60 6.49 10.67
CA VAL A 75 -4.51 7.67 9.79
C VAL A 75 -3.97 7.27 8.41
N VAL A 76 -2.86 6.54 8.36
CA VAL A 76 -2.23 6.10 7.10
C VAL A 76 -3.16 5.16 6.33
N SER A 77 -3.88 4.27 7.01
CA SER A 77 -4.83 3.36 6.38
C SER A 77 -6.05 4.07 5.81
N VAL A 78 -6.57 5.09 6.50
CA VAL A 78 -7.65 5.93 5.96
C VAL A 78 -7.15 6.66 4.71
N VAL A 79 -5.95 7.24 4.74
CA VAL A 79 -5.35 7.91 3.58
C VAL A 79 -5.14 6.92 2.43
N GLY A 80 -4.62 5.72 2.70
CA GLY A 80 -4.41 4.67 1.71
C GLY A 80 -5.72 4.16 1.09
N CYS A 81 -6.74 3.94 1.92
CA CYS A 81 -8.08 3.56 1.48
C CYS A 81 -8.71 4.65 0.60
N LEU A 82 -8.73 5.91 1.05
CA LEU A 82 -9.27 7.03 0.28
C LEU A 82 -8.53 7.23 -1.04
N SER A 83 -7.20 7.10 -1.05
CA SER A 83 -6.40 7.20 -2.27
C SER A 83 -6.76 6.08 -3.24
N THR A 84 -6.89 4.85 -2.76
CA THR A 84 -7.26 3.67 -3.56
C THR A 84 -8.68 3.79 -4.12
N LEU A 85 -9.65 4.21 -3.30
CA LEU A 85 -11.04 4.42 -3.71
C LEU A 85 -11.19 5.58 -4.70
N ARG A 86 -10.42 6.67 -4.53
CA ARG A 86 -10.38 7.78 -5.51
C ARG A 86 -9.83 7.32 -6.85
N LEU A 87 -8.81 6.46 -6.85
CA LEU A 87 -8.26 5.85 -8.07
C LEU A 87 -9.31 4.96 -8.76
N LEU A 88 -10.08 4.17 -7.99
CA LEU A 88 -11.20 3.36 -8.51
C LEU A 88 -12.31 4.20 -9.13
N ALA A 89 -12.84 5.16 -8.36
CA ALA A 89 -14.01 5.96 -8.76
C ALA A 89 -13.76 6.79 -10.02
N GLN A 90 -12.51 7.15 -10.28
CA GLN A 90 -12.10 7.89 -11.48
C GLN A 90 -11.59 6.98 -12.61
N GLY A 91 -11.39 5.68 -12.35
CA GLY A 91 -10.99 4.66 -13.31
C GLY A 91 -12.18 3.93 -13.94
N SER A 92 -13.30 3.77 -13.21
CA SER A 92 -14.54 3.16 -13.73
C SER A 92 -15.22 3.92 -14.88
N ARG A 93 -14.68 5.07 -15.29
CA ARG A 93 -15.12 5.81 -16.50
C ARG A 93 -14.40 5.35 -17.78
N ASP A 94 -13.30 4.61 -17.67
CA ASP A 94 -12.57 4.02 -18.79
C ASP A 94 -12.67 2.49 -18.73
N ASP A 95 -13.20 1.88 -19.80
CA ASP A 95 -13.46 0.43 -19.95
C ASP A 95 -12.17 -0.43 -19.82
N SER A 96 -10.99 0.21 -19.91
CA SER A 96 -9.67 -0.43 -19.91
C SER A 96 -9.17 -0.88 -18.53
N SER A 97 -9.92 -0.65 -17.44
CA SER A 97 -9.43 -0.79 -16.06
C SER A 97 -9.94 -2.01 -15.27
N ALA A 98 -10.80 -2.86 -15.84
CA ALA A 98 -11.39 -4.01 -15.12
C ALA A 98 -10.35 -4.94 -14.47
N SER A 99 -9.18 -5.08 -15.11
CA SER A 99 -8.02 -5.81 -14.60
C SER A 99 -7.48 -5.23 -13.27
N LEU A 100 -7.48 -3.91 -13.08
CA LEU A 100 -6.97 -3.28 -11.86
C LEU A 100 -7.98 -3.21 -10.70
N VAL A 101 -9.27 -3.38 -10.97
CA VAL A 101 -10.33 -3.20 -9.96
C VAL A 101 -10.18 -4.22 -8.82
N LEU A 102 -9.94 -5.49 -9.15
CA LEU A 102 -9.82 -6.56 -8.15
C LEU A 102 -8.64 -6.38 -7.17
N PRO A 103 -7.38 -6.17 -7.61
CA PRO A 103 -6.27 -5.95 -6.69
C PRO A 103 -6.41 -4.65 -5.89
N GLN A 104 -7.00 -3.60 -6.47
CA GLN A 104 -7.24 -2.34 -5.76
C GLN A 104 -8.36 -2.47 -4.71
N LEU A 105 -9.43 -3.23 -4.98
CA LEU A 105 -10.43 -3.59 -3.97
C LEU A 105 -9.81 -4.42 -2.85
N GLY A 106 -8.94 -5.37 -3.20
CA GLY A 106 -8.17 -6.13 -2.21
C GLY A 106 -7.33 -5.20 -1.32
N ALA A 107 -6.61 -4.24 -1.91
CA ALA A 107 -5.81 -3.28 -1.14
C ALA A 107 -6.67 -2.37 -0.26
N ALA A 108 -7.81 -1.88 -0.75
CA ALA A 108 -8.76 -1.10 0.04
C ALA A 108 -9.33 -1.91 1.22
N ALA A 109 -9.66 -3.19 0.99
CA ALA A 109 -10.10 -4.09 2.05
C ALA A 109 -9.00 -4.31 3.11
N VAL A 110 -7.75 -4.49 2.68
CA VAL A 110 -6.61 -4.62 3.61
C VAL A 110 -6.40 -3.34 4.42
N TYR A 111 -6.49 -2.15 3.81
CA TYR A 111 -6.42 -0.88 4.56
C TYR A 111 -7.58 -0.75 5.57
N LEU A 112 -8.80 -1.16 5.22
CA LEU A 112 -9.92 -1.17 6.16
C LEU A 112 -9.65 -2.12 7.33
N LEU A 113 -9.12 -3.32 7.07
CA LEU A 113 -8.74 -4.27 8.12
C LEU A 113 -7.67 -3.70 9.04
N ILE A 114 -6.66 -3.00 8.51
CA ILE A 114 -5.64 -2.36 9.34
C ILE A 114 -6.25 -1.27 10.22
N ALA A 115 -7.14 -0.43 9.67
CA ALA A 115 -7.83 0.59 10.46
C ALA A 115 -8.69 -0.01 11.57
N VAL A 116 -9.39 -1.12 11.28
CA VAL A 116 -10.21 -1.86 12.26
C VAL A 116 -9.35 -2.43 13.37
N VAL A 117 -8.22 -3.09 13.06
CA VAL A 117 -7.29 -3.64 14.07
C VAL A 117 -6.66 -2.51 14.90
N GLY A 118 -6.33 -1.38 14.28
CA GLY A 118 -5.80 -0.21 14.96
C GLY A 118 -6.79 0.38 15.98
N LEU A 119 -8.08 0.48 15.63
CA LEU A 119 -9.16 0.95 16.52
C LEU A 119 -9.50 -0.07 17.61
N ALA A 120 -9.71 -1.33 17.22
CA ALA A 120 -10.21 -2.42 18.07
C ALA A 120 -9.18 -3.56 18.11
N PRO A 121 -8.19 -3.48 19.01
CA PRO A 121 -7.05 -4.40 19.05
C PRO A 121 -7.46 -5.76 19.61
N GLU A 122 -8.53 -5.79 20.42
CA GLU A 122 -9.16 -6.96 21.03
C GLU A 122 -9.63 -7.97 19.99
N LEU A 123 -9.84 -7.55 18.73
CA LEU A 123 -10.17 -8.44 17.62
C LEU A 123 -9.06 -9.43 17.28
N ALA A 124 -7.82 -9.16 17.71
CA ALA A 124 -6.69 -10.07 17.54
C ALA A 124 -6.60 -11.14 18.64
N ASP A 125 -7.25 -10.92 19.79
CA ASP A 125 -7.18 -11.83 20.95
C ASP A 125 -7.76 -13.22 20.68
N PRO A 126 -8.91 -13.38 19.98
CA PRO A 126 -9.46 -14.69 19.63
C PRO A 126 -8.54 -15.52 18.73
N LEU A 127 -7.63 -14.86 17.99
CA LEU A 127 -6.66 -15.49 17.11
C LEU A 127 -5.35 -15.83 17.82
N GLY A 128 -5.21 -15.48 19.11
CA GLY A 128 -3.98 -15.67 19.89
C GLY A 128 -2.82 -14.80 19.42
N LEU A 129 -3.09 -13.75 18.63
CA LEU A 129 -2.07 -12.88 18.05
C LEU A 129 -1.98 -11.57 18.83
N ARG A 130 -0.76 -11.05 18.99
CA ARG A 130 -0.62 -9.67 19.46
C ARG A 130 -1.13 -8.73 18.35
N PRO A 131 -1.82 -7.62 18.66
CA PRO A 131 -2.35 -6.69 17.66
C PRO A 131 -1.29 -6.25 16.64
N ILE A 132 -0.08 -5.96 17.12
CA ILE A 132 1.05 -5.55 16.31
C ILE A 132 1.57 -6.64 15.34
N GLN A 133 1.35 -7.93 15.66
CA GLN A 133 1.66 -9.06 14.78
C GLN A 133 0.58 -9.23 13.71
N ALA A 134 -0.70 -9.06 14.07
CA ALA A 134 -1.79 -9.07 13.10
C ALA A 134 -1.60 -7.97 12.04
N GLU A 135 -1.19 -6.78 12.45
CA GLU A 135 -0.88 -5.70 11.52
C GLU A 135 0.35 -5.98 10.64
N ALA A 136 1.38 -6.65 11.17
CA ALA A 136 2.53 -7.06 10.38
C ALA A 136 2.14 -8.01 9.23
N ILE A 137 1.18 -8.91 9.49
CA ILE A 137 0.62 -9.81 8.47
C ILE A 137 -0.15 -8.99 7.42
N LEU A 138 -1.01 -8.06 7.84
CA LEU A 138 -1.77 -7.20 6.94
C LEU A 138 -0.87 -6.33 6.05
N LEU A 139 0.20 -5.77 6.61
CA LEU A 139 1.20 -5.00 5.86
C LEU A 139 1.96 -5.88 4.85
N SER A 140 2.26 -7.12 5.21
CA SER A 140 2.87 -8.08 4.30
C SER A 140 1.93 -8.39 3.11
N LEU A 141 0.63 -8.58 3.37
CA LEU A 141 -0.38 -8.75 2.33
C LEU A 141 -0.50 -7.51 1.45
N LEU A 142 -0.44 -6.32 2.03
CA LEU A 142 -0.49 -5.06 1.29
C LEU A 142 0.70 -4.94 0.31
N ILE A 143 1.90 -5.33 0.74
CA ILE A 143 3.08 -5.35 -0.14
C ILE A 143 2.98 -6.41 -1.23
N LEU A 144 2.41 -7.58 -0.93
CA LEU A 144 2.15 -8.61 -1.95
C LEU A 144 1.18 -8.09 -3.02
N LEU A 145 0.12 -7.39 -2.62
CA LEU A 145 -0.81 -6.74 -3.54
C LEU A 145 -0.13 -5.63 -4.36
N GLY A 146 0.73 -4.83 -3.73
CA GLY A 146 1.54 -3.81 -4.40
C GLY A 146 2.47 -4.40 -5.47
N HIS A 147 3.11 -5.54 -5.18
CA HIS A 147 3.90 -6.27 -6.18
C HIS A 147 3.03 -6.77 -7.34
N GLY A 148 1.85 -7.33 -7.05
CA GLY A 148 0.89 -7.73 -8.08
C GLY A 148 0.48 -6.56 -8.98
N LEU A 149 0.30 -5.37 -8.40
CA LEU A 149 -0.02 -4.15 -9.15
C LEU A 149 1.13 -3.75 -10.09
N VAL A 150 2.37 -3.76 -9.60
CA VAL A 150 3.57 -3.48 -10.41
C VAL A 150 3.72 -4.49 -11.54
N TRP A 151 3.58 -5.78 -11.24
CA TRP A 151 3.68 -6.84 -12.25
C TRP A 151 2.68 -6.63 -13.39
N ARG A 152 1.41 -6.37 -13.04
CA ARG A 152 0.35 -6.13 -14.03
C ARG A 152 0.62 -4.88 -14.88
N PHE A 153 1.16 -3.83 -14.25
CA PHE A 153 1.59 -2.63 -14.96
C PHE A 153 2.72 -2.93 -15.96
N MET A 154 3.73 -3.69 -15.54
CA MET A 154 4.90 -4.03 -16.37
C MET A 154 4.52 -4.91 -17.57
N VAL A 155 3.60 -5.88 -17.38
CA VAL A 155 3.11 -6.76 -18.45
C VAL A 155 2.07 -6.06 -19.34
N GLY A 156 1.79 -4.78 -19.13
CA GLY A 156 0.85 -3.98 -19.94
C GLY A 156 -0.63 -4.23 -19.65
N SER A 157 -0.97 -5.29 -18.91
CA SER A 157 -2.34 -5.62 -18.45
C SER A 157 -3.00 -4.57 -17.54
N GLY A 158 -2.25 -3.53 -17.17
CA GLY A 158 -2.74 -2.39 -16.39
C GLY A 158 -2.45 -1.02 -17.01
N ARG A 159 -1.96 -0.94 -18.25
CA ARG A 159 -1.79 0.33 -18.97
C ARG A 159 -3.07 0.64 -19.78
N PRO A 160 -3.48 1.91 -19.89
CA PRO A 160 -4.59 2.28 -20.77
C PRO A 160 -4.28 1.91 -22.24
N ALA A 161 -5.30 1.44 -22.96
CA ALA A 161 -5.19 1.10 -24.38
C ALA A 161 -4.65 2.30 -25.20
N GLY A 162 -3.56 2.08 -25.94
CA GLY A 162 -2.87 3.12 -26.72
C GLY A 162 -1.56 3.64 -26.13
N ALA A 163 -1.15 3.20 -24.94
CA ALA A 163 0.14 3.54 -24.34
C ALA A 163 1.28 2.55 -24.64
N SER A 164 1.04 1.56 -25.52
CA SER A 164 2.08 0.67 -26.05
C SER A 164 2.76 1.34 -27.25
N GLY A 165 3.81 2.11 -26.97
CA GLY A 165 4.86 2.39 -27.94
C GLY A 165 5.76 1.17 -28.10
#